data_AF-A0A837RMH6-F1
#
_entry.id   AF-A0A837RMH6-F1
#
_cell.length_a   1.000
_cell.length_b   1.000
_cell.length_c   1.000
_cell.angle_alpha   90.00
_cell.angle_beta   90.00
_cell.angle_gamma   90.00
#
_symmetry.space_group_name_H-M   'P 1'
#
loop_
_entity.id
_entity.type
_entity.pdbx_description
1 polymer ?
#
loop_
_entity_poly.entity_id
_entity_poly.type
_entity_poly.pdbx_seq_one_letter_code
_entity_poly.pdbx_strand_id
1 'polypeptide(L)' 'MNIYTADIIILLLLISIFNNPLLNIFQAFGWQFLASEIFIGIILIVLLFLIHKYVLRKYIFKK' A
#
# COMPACT_ATOMS: atom_id res chain seq x y z
N MET A 1 7.75 2.69 19.40
CA MET A 1 7.11 1.83 18.38
C MET A 1 8.21 1.27 17.50
N ASN A 2 8.26 -0.04 17.26
CA ASN A 2 9.29 -0.61 16.39
C ASN A 2 9.03 -0.12 14.94
N ILE A 3 10.09 0.12 14.16
CA ILE A 3 9.98 0.60 12.76
C ILE A 3 9.07 -0.35 11.96
N TYR A 4 9.26 -1.65 12.17
CA TYR A 4 8.44 -2.69 11.55
C TYR A 4 6.97 -2.64 11.95
N THR A 5 6.65 -2.22 13.19
CA THR A 5 5.25 -2.06 13.62
C THR A 5 4.57 -0.90 12.89
N ALA A 6 5.30 0.20 12.63
CA ALA A 6 4.76 1.32 11.86
C ALA A 6 4.46 0.93 10.41
N ASP A 7 5.36 0.17 9.79
CA ASP A 7 5.19 -0.33 8.42
C ASP A 7 3.97 -1.24 8.29
N ILE A 8 3.77 -2.16 9.25
CA ILE A 8 2.60 -3.06 9.26
C ILE A 8 1.30 -2.26 9.42
N ILE A 9 1.27 -1.28 10.33
CA ILE A 9 0.09 -0.42 10.53
C ILE A 9 -0.23 0.35 9.25
N ILE A 10 0.77 0.95 8.61
CA ILE A 10 0.59 1.72 7.37
C ILE A 10 0.12 0.80 6.24
N LEU A 11 0.67 -0.40 6.12
CA LEU A 11 0.25 -1.36 5.11
C LEU A 11 -1.22 -1.76 5.29
N LEU A 12 -1.65 -2.08 6.51
CA LEU A 12 -3.05 -2.39 6.81
C LEU A 12 -3.99 -1.22 6.46
N LEU A 13 -3.55 0.00 6.78
CA LEU A 13 -4.30 1.23 6.51
C LEU A 13 -4.42 1.50 5.00
N LEU A 14 -3.34 1.26 4.25
CA LEU A 14 -3.32 1.35 2.79
C LEU A 14 -4.24 0.31 2.15
N ILE A 15 -4.19 -0.95 2.59
CA ILE A 15 -5.07 -2.01 2.10
C ILE A 15 -6.53 -1.63 2.38
N SER A 16 -6.86 -1.21 3.61
CA SER A 16 -8.23 -0.88 3.98
C SER A 16 -8.83 0.28 3.17
N ILE A 17 -8.02 1.27 2.78
CA ILE A 17 -8.50 2.45 2.05
C ILE A 17 -8.47 2.22 0.55
N PHE A 18 -7.38 1.67 0.02
CA PHE A 18 -7.12 1.65 -1.42
C PHE A 18 -7.54 0.36 -2.12
N ASN A 19 -7.73 -0.76 -1.41
CA ASN A 19 -8.02 -2.04 -2.05
C ASN A 19 -9.33 -2.01 -2.87
N ASN A 20 -10.46 -1.68 -2.23
CA ASN A 20 -11.76 -1.59 -2.91
C ASN A 20 -11.81 -0.57 -4.07
N PRO A 21 -11.39 0.70 -3.90
CA PRO A 21 -11.46 1.66 -5.01
C PRO A 21 -10.53 1.27 -6.16
N LEU A 22 -9.32 0.77 -5.89
CA LEU A 22 -8.44 0.30 -6.96
C LEU A 22 -9.05 -0.92 -7.68
N LEU A 23 -9.60 -1.88 -6.93
CA LEU A 23 -10.27 -3.04 -7.50
C LEU A 23 -11.43 -2.64 -8.40
N ASN A 24 -12.26 -1.68 -7.97
CA ASN A 24 -13.37 -1.18 -8.78
C ASN A 24 -12.87 -0.51 -10.08
N ILE A 25 -11.76 0.21 -10.03
CA ILE A 25 -11.14 0.81 -11.23
C ILE A 25 -10.67 -0.30 -12.18
N PHE A 26 -9.92 -1.29 -11.69
CA PHE A 26 -9.43 -2.38 -12.53
C PHE A 26 -10.57 -3.24 -13.11
N GLN A 27 -11.62 -3.49 -12.33
CA GLN A 27 -12.82 -4.17 -12.83
C GLN A 27 -13.58 -3.35 -13.88
N ALA A 28 -13.62 -2.01 -13.75
CA ALA A 28 -14.18 -1.14 -14.78
C ALA A 28 -13.40 -1.19 -16.10
N PHE A 29 -12.09 -1.49 -16.05
CA PHE A 29 -11.26 -1.79 -17.22
C PHE A 29 -11.45 -3.21 -17.77
N GLY A 30 -12.31 -4.03 -17.17
CA GLY A 30 -12.57 -5.41 -17.60
C GLY A 30 -11.48 -6.41 -17.21
N TRP A 31 -10.60 -6.05 -16.27
CA TRP A 31 -9.56 -6.97 -15.80
C TRP A 31 -10.15 -8.08 -14.92
N GLN A 32 -9.53 -9.26 -14.96
CA GLN A 32 -9.91 -10.37 -14.09
C GLN A 32 -9.62 -10.03 -12.62
N PHE A 33 -10.48 -10.49 -11.71
CA PHE A 33 -10.38 -10.24 -10.27
C PHE A 33 -8.99 -10.58 -9.72
N LEU A 34 -8.52 -11.81 -9.97
CA LEU A 34 -7.20 -12.30 -9.52
C LEU A 34 -6.03 -11.47 -10.07
N ALA A 35 -6.06 -11.13 -11.36
CA ALA A 35 -5.00 -10.32 -11.97
C ALA A 35 -4.96 -8.91 -11.38
N SER A 36 -6.14 -8.33 -11.14
CA SER A 36 -6.28 -7.00 -10.53
C SER A 36 -5.74 -6.99 -9.11
N GLU A 37 -6.06 -8.01 -8.31
CA GLU A 37 -5.63 -8.10 -6.92
C GLU A 37 -4.11 -8.25 -6.78
N ILE A 38 -3.48 -9.05 -7.66
CA ILE A 38 -2.01 -9.16 -7.72
C ILE A 38 -1.37 -7.81 -8.04
N PHE A 39 -1.91 -7.08 -9.03
CA PHE A 39 -1.42 -5.75 -9.38
C PHE A 39 -1.61 -4.74 -8.25
N ILE A 40 -2.76 -4.75 -7.58
CA ILE A 40 -3.03 -3.90 -6.41
C ILE A 40 -2.02 -4.20 -5.30
N GLY A 41 -1.77 -5.48 -5.01
CA GLY A 41 -0.77 -5.88 -4.02
C GLY A 41 0.62 -5.31 -4.32
N ILE A 42 1.08 -5.39 -5.57
CA ILE A 42 2.36 -4.81 -6.00
C ILE A 42 2.37 -3.29 -5.83
N ILE A 43 1.29 -2.60 -6.23
CA ILE A 43 1.16 -1.15 -6.08
C ILE A 43 1.24 -0.74 -4.61
N LEU A 44 0.54 -1.44 -3.72
CA LEU A 44 0.52 -1.14 -2.29
C LEU A 44 1.90 -1.36 -1.64
N ILE A 45 2.63 -2.40 -2.03
CA ILE A 45 4.02 -2.63 -1.57
C ILE A 45 4.94 -1.49 -2.01
N VAL A 46 4.84 -1.05 -3.28
CA VAL A 46 5.62 0.09 -3.78
C VAL A 46 5.27 1.36 -3.01
N LEU A 47 3.99 1.59 -2.75
CA LEU A 47 3.52 2.75 -1.98
C LEU A 47 4.05 2.73 -0.54
N LEU A 48 4.01 1.56 0.11
CA LEU A 48 4.58 1.36 1.44
C LEU A 48 6.07 1.69 1.46
N PHE A 49 6.83 1.19 0.47
CA PHE A 49 8.25 1.47 0.36
C PHE A 49 8.53 2.97 0.20
N LEU A 50 7.75 3.67 -0.63
CA LEU A 50 7.85 5.12 -0.78
C LEU A 50 7.53 5.84 0.54
N ILE A 51 6.44 5.49 1.22
CA ILE A 51 6.06 6.11 2.51
C ILE A 51 7.14 5.84 3.56
N HIS A 52 7.68 4.62 3.63
CA HIS A 52 8.74 4.30 4.56
C HIS A 52 9.99 5.16 4.31
N LYS A 53 10.45 5.22 3.05
CA LYS A 53 11.67 5.95 2.67
C LYS A 53 11.51 7.47 2.81
N TYR A 54 10.39 8.03 2.39
CA TYR A 54 10.19 9.48 2.32
C TYR A 54 9.50 10.08 3.54
N VAL A 55 8.63 9.33 4.21
CA VAL A 55 7.86 9.82 5.38
C VAL A 55 8.45 9.29 6.67
N LEU A 56 8.48 7.97 6.86
CA LEU A 56 8.89 7.39 8.15
C LEU A 56 10.34 7.70 8.48
N ARG A 57 11.27 7.51 7.53
CA ARG A 57 12.70 7.82 7.74
C ARG A 57 12.97 9.33 7.89
N LYS A 58 12.19 10.18 7.25
CA LYS A 58 12.44 11.64 7.31
C LYS A 58 11.81 12.30 8.54
N TYR A 59 10.60 11.91 8.92
CA TYR A 59 9.80 12.60 9.92
C TYR A 59 9.68 11.87 11.27
N ILE A 60 9.66 10.53 11.27
CA ILE A 60 9.43 9.74 12.50
C ILE A 60 10.74 9.20 13.06
N PHE A 61 11.55 8.59 12.21
CA PHE A 61 12.84 8.01 12.57
C PHE A 61 13.92 8.88 11.95
N LYS A 62 14.19 10.08 12.50
CA LYS A 62 15.27 10.99 12.07
C LYS A 62 16.65 10.30 12.12
N LYS A 63 16.94 9.43 11.16
CA LYS A 63 18.17 8.70 10.97
C LYS A 63 18.55 8.70 9.50
#